data_AF-A0A2S9VEM8-F1
#
_entry.id   AF-A0A2S9VEM8-F1
#
_cell.length_a   1.000
_cell.length_b   1.000
_cell.length_c   1.000
_cell.angle_alpha   90.00
_cell.angle_beta   90.00
_cell.angle_gamma   90.00
#
_symmetry.space_group_name_H-M   'P 1'
#
loop_
_entity.id
_entity.type
_entity.pdbx_description
1 polymer ?
#
loop_
_entity_poly.entity_id
_entity_poly.type
_entity_poly.pdbx_seq_one_letter_code
_entity_poly.pdbx_strand_id
1 'polypeptide(L)'
;MIFAGRTQFWPDGSRIRVFVLPPKSDTHQYFCRQLLNIYPYQLERIWQRVVYSGQGEAPKAVDTAQAMQNIIEQTPGAIGYLQAPGQMNKNIRMITVGEPL
;
A
#
# COMPACT_ATOMS: atom_id res chain seq x y z
N MET A 1 -0.09 2.81 -9.82
CA MET A 1 -1.58 2.92 -9.85
C MET A 1 -2.31 2.01 -8.87
N ILE A 2 -1.65 0.99 -8.31
CA ILE A 2 -2.19 0.04 -7.33
C ILE A 2 -2.72 0.73 -6.06
N PHE A 3 -1.89 1.55 -5.39
CA PHE A 3 -2.29 2.22 -4.15
C PHE A 3 -3.45 3.21 -4.32
N ALA A 4 -3.70 3.70 -5.54
CA ALA A 4 -4.86 4.54 -5.87
C ALA A 4 -6.08 3.72 -6.31
N GLY A 5 -6.09 2.40 -6.10
CA GLY A 5 -7.21 1.50 -6.40
C GLY A 5 -7.50 1.26 -7.87
N ARG A 6 -6.68 1.77 -8.80
CA ARG A 6 -6.86 1.57 -10.26
C ARG A 6 -6.43 0.18 -10.73
N THR A 7 -5.43 -0.41 -10.07
CA THR A 7 -4.95 -1.76 -10.36
C THR A 7 -5.21 -2.61 -9.13
N GLN A 8 -6.05 -3.63 -9.28
CA GLN A 8 -6.56 -4.44 -8.16
C GLN A 8 -6.19 -5.91 -8.26
N PHE A 9 -5.56 -6.31 -9.37
CA PHE A 9 -5.09 -7.66 -9.63
C PHE A 9 -3.64 -7.62 -10.08
N TRP A 10 -2.86 -8.59 -9.61
CA TRP A 10 -1.52 -8.87 -10.10
C TRP A 10 -1.58 -9.48 -11.51
N PRO A 11 -0.46 -9.50 -12.27
CA PRO A 11 -0.43 -10.09 -13.61
C PRO A 11 -0.82 -11.58 -13.66
N ASP A 12 -0.67 -12.30 -12.55
CA ASP A 12 -1.10 -13.71 -12.42
C ASP A 12 -2.61 -13.85 -12.14
N GLY A 13 -3.35 -12.74 -12.06
CA GLY A 13 -4.78 -12.71 -11.76
C GLY A 13 -5.11 -12.74 -10.27
N SER A 14 -4.12 -12.85 -9.39
CA SER A 14 -4.36 -12.83 -7.95
C SER A 14 -4.74 -11.42 -7.47
N ARG A 15 -5.62 -11.33 -6.47
CA ARG A 15 -6.12 -10.03 -5.98
C ARG A 15 -5.07 -9.31 -5.15
N ILE A 16 -4.89 -8.02 -5.39
CA ILE A 16 -3.99 -7.18 -4.62
C ILE A 16 -4.66 -6.78 -3.30
N ARG A 17 -4.00 -7.07 -2.19
CA ARG A 17 -4.43 -6.68 -0.85
C ARG A 17 -3.57 -5.51 -0.38
N VAL A 18 -4.14 -4.31 -0.41
CA VAL A 18 -3.42 -3.07 -0.07
C VAL A 18 -3.45 -2.85 1.44
N PHE A 19 -2.28 -2.62 2.03
CA PHE A 19 -2.13 -2.22 3.42
C PHE A 19 -1.50 -0.83 3.50
N VAL A 20 -1.97 -0.01 4.43
CA VAL A 20 -1.51 1.37 4.64
C VAL A 20 -1.20 1.63 6.10
N LEU A 21 -0.26 2.55 6.35
CA LEU A 21 -0.02 3.08 7.70
C LEU A 21 -1.08 4.14 8.07
N PRO A 22 -1.22 4.51 9.35
CA PRO A 22 -2.22 5.47 9.78
C PRO A 22 -1.97 6.84 9.13
N PRO A 23 -3.01 7.64 8.84
CA PRO A 23 -2.88 8.91 8.11
C PRO A 23 -1.91 9.91 8.73
N LYS A 24 -1.74 9.85 10.06
CA LYS A 24 -0.86 10.72 10.84
C LYS A 24 0.61 10.28 10.83
N SER A 25 0.92 9.04 10.41
CA SER A 25 2.30 8.54 10.34
C SER A 25 3.10 9.34 9.33
N ASP A 26 4.31 9.76 9.70
CA ASP A 26 5.23 10.46 8.79
C ASP A 26 5.50 9.66 7.51
N THR A 27 5.61 8.34 7.63
CA THR A 27 5.78 7.43 6.48
C THR A 27 4.59 7.47 5.54
N HIS A 28 3.36 7.47 6.08
CA HIS A 28 2.15 7.57 5.26
C HIS A 28 2.05 8.93 4.57
N GLN A 29 2.33 10.01 5.31
CA GLN A 29 2.31 11.37 4.76
C GLN A 29 3.36 11.54 3.66
N TYR A 30 4.58 11.05 3.90
CA TYR A 30 5.67 11.07 2.92
C TYR A 30 5.30 10.26 1.67
N PHE A 31 4.82 9.02 1.85
CA PHE A 31 4.38 8.17 0.75
C PHE A 31 3.32 8.85 -0.13
N CYS A 32 2.26 9.38 0.50
CA CYS A 32 1.21 10.08 -0.24
C CYS A 32 1.75 11.30 -0.99
N ARG A 33 2.52 12.17 -0.33
CA ARG A 33 2.97 13.44 -0.92
C ARG A 33 4.07 13.26 -1.96
N GLN A 34 5.05 12.41 -1.68
CA GLN A 34 6.24 12.30 -2.52
C GLN A 34 6.08 11.26 -3.64
N LEU A 35 5.38 10.15 -3.37
CA LEU A 35 5.26 9.06 -4.34
C LEU A 35 3.95 9.10 -5.12
N LEU A 36 2.86 9.50 -4.47
CA LEU A 36 1.55 9.60 -5.13
C LEU A 36 1.19 11.02 -5.56
N ASN A 37 1.98 12.02 -5.16
CA ASN A 37 1.71 13.44 -5.40
C ASN A 37 0.30 13.89 -4.95
N ILE A 38 -0.19 13.33 -3.84
CA ILE A 38 -1.50 13.64 -3.24
C ILE A 38 -1.39 13.70 -1.71
N TYR A 39 -2.40 14.28 -1.06
CA TYR A 39 -2.52 14.24 0.40
C TYR A 39 -3.26 12.97 0.88
N PRO A 40 -3.02 12.52 2.14
CA PRO A 40 -3.70 11.35 2.71
C PRO A 40 -5.23 11.33 2.55
N TYR A 41 -5.89 12.48 2.77
CA TYR A 41 -7.34 12.59 2.60
C TYR A 41 -7.81 12.38 1.15
N GLN A 42 -6.97 12.72 0.16
CA GLN A 42 -7.30 12.48 -1.24
C GLN A 42 -7.21 11.00 -1.56
N LEU A 43 -6.21 10.29 -1.00
CA LEU A 43 -6.09 8.84 -1.12
C LEU A 43 -7.31 8.14 -0.51
N GLU A 44 -7.72 8.56 0.68
CA GLU A 44 -8.94 8.05 1.33
C GLU A 44 -10.17 8.26 0.44
N ARG A 45 -10.35 9.46 -0.12
CA ARG A 45 -11.47 9.79 -1.01
C ARG A 45 -11.49 8.94 -2.29
N ILE A 46 -10.31 8.62 -2.84
CA ILE A 46 -10.20 7.71 -3.99
C ILE A 46 -10.75 6.33 -3.63
N TRP A 47 -10.34 5.80 -2.48
CA TRP A 47 -10.80 4.48 -2.01
C TRP A 47 -12.28 4.46 -1.62
N GLN A 48 -12.78 5.53 -1.02
CA GLN A 48 -14.23 5.67 -0.78
C GLN A 48 -15.01 5.51 -2.08
N ARG A 49 -14.57 6.15 -3.18
CA ARG A 49 -15.23 6.00 -4.50
C ARG A 49 -15.17 4.55 -5.01
N VAL A 50 -14.04 3.87 -4.86
CA VAL A 50 -13.89 2.46 -5.26
C VAL A 50 -14.85 1.56 -4.48
N VAL A 51 -14.97 1.76 -3.17
CA VAL A 51 -15.86 0.96 -2.31
C VAL A 51 -17.33 1.28 -2.60
N TYR A 52 -17.71 2.57 -2.66
CA TYR A 52 -19.10 2.96 -2.90
C TYR A 52 -19.64 2.52 -4.26
N SER A 53 -18.78 2.41 -5.26
CA SER A 53 -19.13 1.91 -6.60
C SER A 53 -19.14 0.37 -6.69
N GLY A 54 -18.81 -0.34 -5.61
CA GLY A 54 -18.72 -1.79 -5.57
C GLY A 54 -17.52 -2.37 -6.35
N GLN A 55 -16.59 -1.52 -6.78
CA GLN A 55 -15.45 -1.92 -7.62
C GLN A 55 -14.30 -2.54 -6.81
N GLY A 56 -14.32 -2.48 -5.48
CA GLY A 56 -13.30 -3.13 -4.69
C GLY A 56 -13.34 -2.83 -3.21
N GLU A 57 -12.34 -3.34 -2.49
CA GLU A 57 -12.20 -3.18 -1.05
C GLU A 57 -11.14 -2.12 -0.74
N ALA A 58 -11.42 -1.29 0.26
CA ALA A 58 -10.47 -0.28 0.73
C ALA A 58 -9.21 -0.94 1.33
N PRO A 59 -8.08 -0.19 1.40
CA PRO A 59 -6.87 -0.67 2.05
C PRO A 59 -7.13 -0.92 3.53
N LYS A 60 -6.45 -1.91 4.09
CA LYS A 60 -6.46 -2.15 5.52
C LYS A 60 -5.37 -1.33 6.19
N ALA A 61 -5.73 -0.59 7.24
CA ALA A 61 -4.76 0.14 8.05
C ALA A 61 -4.03 -0.82 9.00
N VAL A 62 -2.73 -0.60 9.18
CA VAL A 62 -1.90 -1.27 10.20
C VAL A 62 -1.15 -0.23 11.00
N ASP A 63 -0.98 -0.45 12.31
CA ASP A 63 -0.53 0.61 13.22
C ASP A 63 0.97 0.87 13.19
N THR A 64 1.78 -0.13 12.82
CA THR A 64 3.25 -0.06 12.93
C THR A 64 3.97 -0.64 11.73
N ALA A 65 5.24 -0.26 11.59
CA ALA A 65 6.13 -0.83 10.58
C ALA A 65 6.28 -2.35 10.74
N GLN A 66 6.40 -2.85 11.97
CA GLN A 66 6.50 -4.29 12.25
C GLN A 66 5.20 -5.02 11.88
N ALA A 67 4.04 -4.43 12.18
CA ALA A 67 2.75 -4.99 11.80
C ALA A 67 2.59 -5.04 10.27
N MET A 68 3.07 -4.02 9.55
CA MET A 68 3.10 -4.02 8.09
C MET A 68 3.97 -5.14 7.51
N GLN A 69 5.17 -5.36 8.06
CA GLN A 69 6.03 -6.46 7.60
C GLN A 69 5.34 -7.81 7.83
N ASN A 70 4.87 -8.05 9.05
CA ASN A 70 4.23 -9.30 9.43
C ASN A 70 2.99 -9.58 8.55
N ILE A 71 2.13 -8.58 8.31
CA ILE A 71 0.92 -8.79 7.53
C ILE A 71 1.23 -9.05 6.05
N ILE A 72 2.25 -8.41 5.49
CA ILE A 72 2.68 -8.63 4.10
C ILE A 72 3.24 -10.04 3.94
N GLU A 73 4.09 -10.49 4.88
CA GLU A 73 4.66 -11.84 4.87
C GLU A 73 3.58 -12.93 4.99
N GLN A 74 2.52 -12.67 5.76
CA GLN A 74 1.45 -13.65 6.01
C GLN A 74 0.32 -13.61 4.98
N THR A 75 0.27 -12.58 4.13
CA THR A 75 -0.85 -12.35 3.23
C THR A 75 -0.41 -12.45 1.77
N PRO A 76 -0.74 -13.53 1.06
CA PRO A 76 -0.50 -13.64 -0.37
C PRO A 76 -1.13 -12.48 -1.15
N GLY A 77 -0.39 -11.93 -2.10
CA GLY A 77 -0.82 -10.79 -2.91
C GLY A 77 -0.89 -9.46 -2.17
N ALA A 78 -0.35 -9.38 -0.94
CA ALA A 78 -0.29 -8.13 -0.20
C ALA A 78 0.72 -7.15 -0.77
N ILE A 79 0.40 -5.86 -0.62
CA ILE A 79 1.31 -4.76 -0.91
C ILE A 79 1.18 -3.70 0.18
N GLY A 80 2.32 -3.13 0.56
CA GLY A 80 2.41 -2.00 1.47
C GLY A 80 3.70 -1.24 1.23
N TYR A 81 3.99 -0.28 2.09
CA TYR A 81 5.21 0.52 2.02
C TYR A 81 5.75 0.76 3.43
N LEU A 82 7.06 0.87 3.52
CA LEU A 82 7.81 1.12 4.73
C LEU A 82 8.98 2.04 4.41
N GLN A 83 9.44 2.81 5.39
CA GLN A 83 10.79 3.37 5.30
C GLN A 83 11.79 2.21 5.29
N ALA A 84 12.80 2.28 4.42
CA ALA A 84 13.80 1.23 4.27
C ALA A 84 14.38 0.85 5.65
N PRO A 85 14.11 -0.37 6.16
CA PRO A 85 14.66 -0.77 7.44
C PRO A 85 16.15 -1.10 7.26
N GLY A 86 16.98 -0.75 8.25
CA GLY A 86 18.41 -1.06 8.25
C GLY A 86 18.75 -2.56 8.32
N GLN A 87 17.78 -3.42 8.65
CA GLN A 87 17.87 -4.89 8.57
C GLN A 87 16.52 -5.45 8.09
N MET A 88 16.54 -6.44 7.18
CA MET A 88 15.35 -6.87 6.47
C MET A 88 15.30 -8.40 6.25
N ASN A 89 14.11 -8.98 6.38
CA ASN A 89 13.84 -10.41 6.13
C ASN A 89 13.89 -10.74 4.63
N LYS A 90 14.49 -11.89 4.29
CA LYS A 90 14.73 -12.36 2.90
C LYS A 90 13.47 -12.62 2.06
N ASN A 91 12.27 -12.64 2.65
CA ASN A 91 11.02 -13.00 1.97
C ASN A 91 10.27 -11.80 1.37
N ILE A 92 10.75 -10.58 1.57
CA ILE A 92 10.10 -9.36 1.07
C ILE A 92 10.80 -8.90 -0.21
N ARG A 93 10.06 -8.86 -1.33
CA ARG A 93 10.54 -8.23 -2.57
C ARG A 93 10.32 -6.72 -2.49
N MET A 94 11.40 -5.95 -2.52
CA MET A 94 11.32 -4.50 -2.63
C MET A 94 11.19 -4.07 -4.09
N ILE A 95 10.31 -3.10 -4.33
CA ILE A 95 10.32 -2.31 -5.55
C ILE A 95 10.76 -0.91 -5.13
N THR A 96 12.00 -0.55 -5.49
CA THR A 96 12.49 0.81 -5.29
C THR A 96 11.87 1.69 -6.37
N VAL A 97 11.30 2.83 -5.98
CA VAL A 97 10.68 3.75 -6.94
C VAL A 97 11.79 4.34 -7.82
N GLY A 98 11.86 3.89 -9.07
CA GLY A 98 12.92 4.20 -10.03
C GLY A 98 12.93 3.28 -11.26
N GLU A 99 12.38 2.07 -11.14
CA GLU A 99 12.16 1.17 -12.29
C GLU A 99 10.68 1.10 -12.68
N PRO A 100 10.35 1.15 -13.99
CA PRO A 100 8.99 0.94 -14.47
C PRO A 100 8.55 -0.50 -14.17
N LEU A 101 7.30 -0.63 -13.73
CA LEU A 101 6.57 -1.90 -13.64
C LEU A 101 6.40 -2.54 -15.02
#